data_AF-A0A5R9GTT7-F1
#
_entry.id   AF-A0A5R9GTT7-F1
#
_cell.length_a   1.000
_cell.length_b   1.000
_cell.length_c   1.000
_cell.angle_alpha   90.00
_cell.angle_beta   90.00
_cell.angle_gamma   90.00
#
_symmetry.space_group_name_H-M   'P 1'
#
loop_
_entity.id
_entity.type
_entity.pdbx_description
1 polymer ?
#
loop_
_entity_poly.entity_id
_entity_poly.type
_entity_poly.pdbx_seq_one_letter_code
_entity_poly.pdbx_strand_id
1 'polypeptide(L)' 'MAIKALINKYLEATEAKFGAEARSKTVVKYRGGMNFFIKRHIDKHAHVVDMGNLQLMTRHLQASI' A
#
# COMPACT_ATOMS: atom_id res chain seq x y z
N MET A 1 -15.39 6.29 -3.75
CA MET A 1 -14.47 6.09 -4.89
C MET A 1 -13.00 6.44 -4.59
N ALA A 2 -12.68 7.39 -3.71
CA ALA A 2 -11.29 7.79 -3.41
C ALA A 2 -10.41 6.72 -2.71
N ILE A 3 -10.98 5.93 -1.79
CA ILE A 3 -10.24 4.92 -1.01
C ILE A 3 -9.70 3.80 -1.91
N LYS A 4 -10.53 3.31 -2.85
CA LYS A 4 -10.14 2.29 -3.82
C LYS A 4 -9.01 2.78 -4.72
N ALA A 5 -9.05 4.05 -5.14
CA ALA A 5 -7.98 4.66 -5.92
C ALA A 5 -6.67 4.75 -5.14
N LEU A 6 -6.71 5.10 -3.85
CA LEU A 6 -5.52 5.14 -3.00
C LEU A 6 -4.88 3.74 -2.82
N ILE A 7 -5.71 2.72 -2.59
CA ILE A 7 -5.26 1.33 -2.49
C ILE A 7 -4.58 0.90 -3.80
N ASN A 8 -5.22 1.15 -4.94
CA ASN A 8 -4.65 0.81 -6.24
C ASN A 8 -3.33 1.54 -6.48
N LYS A 9 -3.24 2.84 -6.19
CA LYS A 9 -1.98 3.60 -6.31
C LYS A 9 -0.85 3.00 -5.48
N TYR A 10 -1.14 2.56 -4.26
CA TYR A 10 -0.14 1.90 -3.42
C TYR A 10 0.33 0.56 -4.01
N LEU A 11 -0.61 -0.25 -4.52
CA LEU A 11 -0.29 -1.53 -5.15
C LEU A 11 0.50 -1.36 -6.45
N GLU A 12 0.15 -0.37 -7.27
CA GLU A 12 0.88 0.00 -8.49
C GLU A 12 2.29 0.50 -8.16
N ALA A 13 2.44 1.36 -7.15
CA ALA A 13 3.77 1.82 -6.71
C ALA A 13 4.63 0.66 -6.16
N THR A 14 3.99 -0.32 -5.49
CA THR A 14 4.67 -1.53 -5.01
C THR A 14 5.14 -2.39 -6.18
N GLU A 15 4.29 -2.58 -7.20
CA GLU A 15 4.63 -3.30 -8.42
C GLU A 15 5.77 -2.63 -9.19
N ALA A 16 5.72 -1.30 -9.35
CA ALA A 16 6.73 -0.57 -10.09
C ALA A 16 8.11 -0.64 -9.41
N LYS A 17 8.16 -0.70 -8.06
CA LYS A 17 9.42 -0.75 -7.31
C LYS A 17 9.96 -2.18 -7.09
N PHE A 18 9.09 -3.16 -6.91
CA PHE A 18 9.48 -4.51 -6.47
C PHE A 18 9.00 -5.64 -7.40
N GLY A 19 8.26 -5.31 -8.46
CA GLY A 19 7.72 -6.26 -9.45
C GLY A 19 6.33 -6.82 -9.11
N ALA A 20 5.75 -7.53 -10.08
CA ALA A 20 4.41 -8.08 -9.99
C ALA A 20 4.23 -9.12 -8.86
N GLU A 21 5.29 -9.86 -8.51
CA GLU A 21 5.27 -10.82 -7.40
C GLU A 21 5.06 -10.12 -6.05
N ALA A 22 5.71 -8.97 -5.85
CA ALA A 22 5.55 -8.17 -4.65
C ALA A 22 4.13 -7.60 -4.52
N ARG A 23 3.53 -7.18 -5.63
CA ARG A 23 2.12 -6.76 -5.66
C ARG A 23 1.18 -7.91 -5.26
N SER A 24 1.38 -9.10 -5.81
CA SER A 24 0.56 -10.28 -5.51
C SER A 24 0.61 -10.68 -4.03
N LYS A 25 1.78 -10.54 -3.39
CA LYS A 25 1.96 -10.82 -1.96
C LYS A 25 1.54 -9.66 -1.04
N THR A 26 1.28 -8.47 -1.59
CA THR A 26 0.92 -7.29 -0.82
C THR A 26 -0.59 -7.16 -0.70
N VAL A 27 -1.10 -7.08 0.52
CA VAL A 27 -2.53 -6.97 0.82
C VAL A 27 -2.81 -5.61 1.45
N VAL A 28 -3.74 -4.87 0.88
CA VAL A 28 -4.24 -3.61 1.43
C VAL A 28 -5.76 -3.68 1.55
N LYS A 29 -6.29 -3.46 2.75
CA LYS A 29 -7.74 -3.48 3.02
C LYS A 29 -8.13 -2.25 3.83
N TYR A 30 -9.20 -1.58 3.41
CA TYR A 30 -9.80 -0.51 4.19
C TYR A 30 -10.54 -1.07 5.42
N ARG A 31 -10.33 -0.48 6.60
CA ARG A 31 -10.94 -0.93 7.87
C ARG A 31 -11.98 0.05 8.46
N GLY A 32 -12.30 1.13 7.75
CA GLY A 32 -13.21 2.17 8.26
C GLY A 32 -12.49 3.42 8.76
N GLY A 33 -13.22 4.54 8.82
CA GLY A 33 -12.65 5.86 9.14
C GLY A 33 -11.55 6.24 8.14
N MET A 34 -10.33 6.41 8.65
CA MET A 34 -9.12 6.67 7.83
C MET A 34 -8.09 5.54 7.91
N ASN A 35 -8.45 4.36 8.39
CA ASN A 35 -7.50 3.28 8.67
C ASN A 35 -7.47 2.20 7.58
N PHE A 36 -6.26 1.71 7.32
CA PHE A 36 -5.93 0.69 6.34
C PHE A 36 -5.13 -0.41 6.99
N PHE A 37 -5.54 -1.64 6.76
CA PHE A 37 -4.75 -2.82 7.05
C PHE A 37 -3.81 -3.09 5.88
N ILE A 38 -2.51 -3.11 6.14
CA ILE A 38 -1.46 -3.38 5.17
C ILE A 38 -0.68 -4.62 5.60
N LYS A 39 -0.37 -5.48 4.63
CA LYS A 39 0.65 -6.52 4.75
C LYS A 39 1.50 -6.48 3.50
N ARG A 40 2.74 -5.99 3.59
CA ARG A 40 3.66 -5.95 2.44
C ARG A 40 4.28 -7.33 2.21
N HIS A 41 4.79 -7.54 1.00
CA HIS A 41 5.51 -8.75 0.63
C HIS A 41 6.74 -9.07 1.51
N ILE A 42 7.39 -8.04 2.07
CA ILE A 42 8.54 -8.19 2.98
C ILE A 42 8.16 -8.32 4.45
N ASP A 43 6.93 -7.95 4.83
CA ASP A 43 6.56 -7.90 6.23
C ASP A 43 6.09 -9.27 6.71
N LYS A 44 6.62 -9.72 7.84
CA LYS A 44 6.15 -10.93 8.51
C LYS A 44 4.73 -10.76 9.06
N HIS A 45 4.39 -9.54 9.49
CA HIS A 45 3.12 -9.21 10.12
C HIS A 45 2.40 -8.10 9.34
N ALA A 46 1.09 -8.03 9.54
CA ALA A 46 0.31 -6.93 9.00
C ALA A 46 0.27 -5.78 9.99
N HIS A 47 0.15 -4.56 9.47
CA HIS A 47 0.12 -3.33 10.22
C HIS A 47 -1.15 -2.54 9.89
N VAL A 48 -1.60 -1.71 10.81
CA VAL A 48 -2.67 -0.74 10.55
C VAL A 48 -2.02 0.63 10.40
N VAL A 49 -2.30 1.28 9.28
CA VAL A 49 -1.82 2.63 8.97
C VAL A 49 -3.00 3.53 8.65
N ASP A 50 -2.91 4.80 9.00
CA ASP A 50 -3.90 5.79 8.57
C ASP A 50 -3.70 6.19 7.10
N MET A 51 -4.63 6.96 6.57
CA MET A 51 -4.66 7.43 5.19
C MET A 51 -3.44 8.29 4.83
N GLY A 52 -3.00 9.16 5.74
CA GLY A 52 -1.85 10.03 5.52
C GLY A 52 -0.56 9.22 5.44
N ASN A 53 -0.39 8.27 6.34
CA ASN A 53 0.72 7.32 6.31
C ASN A 53 0.72 6.46 5.03
N LEU A 54 -0.44 5.97 4.60
CA LEU A 54 -0.55 5.23 3.34
C LEU A 54 -0.12 6.07 2.13
N GLN A 55 -0.51 7.34 2.10
CA GLN A 55 -0.11 8.28 1.05
C GLN A 55 1.39 8.57 1.07
N LEU A 56 1.98 8.79 2.26
CA LEU A 56 3.42 8.99 2.42
C LEU A 56 4.20 7.76 1.95
N MET A 57 3.80 6.57 2.39
CA MET A 57 4.41 5.32 1.95
C MET A 57 4.32 5.17 0.43
N THR A 58 3.18 5.48 -0.18
CA THR A 58 3.01 5.47 -1.65
C THR A 58 4.01 6.40 -2.32
N ARG A 59 4.16 7.64 -1.83
CA ARG A 59 5.12 8.61 -2.38
C ARG A 59 6.56 8.14 -2.26
N HIS A 60 6.95 7.54 -1.13
CA HIS A 60 8.30 6.99 -0.96
C HIS A 60 8.58 5.79 -1.88
N LEU A 61 7.55 5.02 -2.23
CA LEU A 61 7.69 3.97 -3.24
C LEU A 61 7.92 4.57 -4.63
N GLN A 62 7.15 5.59 -5.00
CA GLN A 62 7.24 6.25 -6.30
C GLN A 62 8.49 7.11 -6.49
N ALA A 63 8.97 7.78 -5.44
CA ALA A 63 10.14 8.66 -5.50
C ALA A 63 11.48 7.93 -5.61
N SER A 64 11.50 6.60 -5.46
CA SER A 64 12.71 5.78 -5.62
C SER A 64 12.79 5.11 -6.99
N ILE A 65 11.99 5.55 -7.95
CA ILE A 65 11.93 5.05 -9.33
C ILE A 65 12.48 6.14 -10.25
#